data_AF-A0A926CPK9-F1
#
_entry.id   AF-A0A926CPK9-F1
#
_cell.length_a   1.000
_cell.length_b   1.000
_cell.length_c   1.000
_cell.angle_alpha   90.00
_cell.angle_beta   90.00
_cell.angle_gamma   90.00
#
_symmetry.space_group_name_H-M   'P 1'
#
loop_
_entity.id
_entity.type
_entity.pdbx_description
1 polymer ?
#
loop_
_entity_poly.entity_id
_entity_poly.type
_entity_poly.pdbx_seq_one_letter_code
_entity_poly.pdbx_strand_id
1 'polypeptide(L)'
;MINTHWHTDHTDGSHWLHAEAVITAHENTRRRLSVDTRLEGWDYTFPAAPAGALPVHVFAQKNNMKANNANIVLNYYGPLPLTVTSPCSSSGLTFSTWATHVERCISVHRLFNGRQHRRFNPCR
;
A
#
# COMPACT_ATOMS: atom_id res chain seq x y z
N MET A 1 7.45 2.14 -11.85
CA MET A 1 6.66 2.70 -10.72
C MET A 1 6.46 1.65 -9.64
N ILE A 2 6.38 2.04 -8.36
CA ILE A 2 6.13 1.14 -7.24
C ILE A 2 4.87 1.61 -6.51
N ASN A 3 3.80 0.81 -6.53
CA ASN A 3 2.55 1.15 -5.84
C ASN A 3 2.59 0.57 -4.42
N THR A 4 2.33 1.40 -3.41
CA THR A 4 2.42 0.97 -2.00
C THR A 4 1.18 0.20 -1.53
N HIS A 5 0.01 0.53 -2.07
CA HIS A 5 -1.29 -0.13 -1.85
C HIS A 5 -2.24 0.23 -3.00
N TRP A 6 -3.51 -0.20 -2.92
CA TRP A 6 -4.47 -0.15 -4.02
C TRP A 6 -5.35 1.10 -4.07
N HIS A 7 -5.29 1.99 -3.09
CA HIS A 7 -6.11 3.19 -3.12
C HIS A 7 -5.75 4.08 -4.32
N THR A 8 -6.76 4.78 -4.84
CA THR A 8 -6.65 5.62 -6.04
C THR A 8 -5.61 6.73 -5.89
N ASP A 9 -5.50 7.36 -4.72
CA ASP A 9 -4.50 8.41 -4.43
C ASP A 9 -3.03 7.93 -4.51
N HIS A 10 -2.82 6.61 -4.61
CA HIS A 10 -1.51 5.99 -4.79
C HIS A 10 -1.37 5.21 -6.11
N THR A 11 -2.44 5.06 -6.88
CA THR A 11 -2.47 4.19 -8.07
C THR A 11 -2.96 4.88 -9.33
N ASP A 12 -3.60 6.04 -9.24
CA ASP A 12 -4.19 6.77 -10.38
C ASP A 12 -3.18 7.06 -11.50
N GLY A 13 -1.95 7.45 -11.12
CA GLY A 13 -0.87 7.67 -12.08
C GLY A 13 -0.47 6.44 -12.91
N SER A 14 -0.87 5.23 -12.49
CA SER A 14 -0.58 3.98 -13.22
C SER A 14 -1.23 3.97 -14.60
N HIS A 15 -2.38 4.63 -14.78
CA HIS A 15 -3.07 4.72 -16.07
C HIS A 15 -2.25 5.46 -17.13
N TRP A 16 -1.39 6.39 -16.73
CA TRP A 16 -0.65 7.27 -17.63
C TRP A 16 0.79 6.78 -17.80
N LEU A 17 1.41 6.35 -16.70
CA LEU A 17 2.82 5.99 -16.66
C LEU A 17 3.12 4.57 -17.15
N HIS A 18 2.11 3.71 -17.35
CA HIS A 18 2.35 2.33 -17.79
C HIS A 18 2.98 2.25 -19.19
N ALA A 19 2.87 3.30 -20.01
CA ALA A 19 3.52 3.37 -21.31
C ALA A 19 5.04 3.50 -21.21
N GLU A 20 5.55 4.03 -20.09
CA GLU A 20 6.97 4.36 -19.92
C GLU A 20 7.63 3.62 -18.74
N ALA A 21 6.84 3.01 -17.85
CA ALA A 21 7.33 2.37 -16.64
C ALA A 21 6.64 1.03 -16.35
N VAL A 22 7.44 0.04 -15.96
CA VAL A 22 6.93 -1.19 -15.37
C VAL A 22 6.36 -0.89 -13.98
N ILE A 23 5.11 -1.30 -13.75
CA ILE A 23 4.44 -1.15 -12.47
C ILE A 23 4.73 -2.37 -11.60
N THR A 24 5.30 -2.13 -10.42
CA THR A 24 5.60 -3.14 -9.40
C THR A 24 4.71 -2.94 -8.17
N ALA A 25 4.08 -3.99 -7.66
CA ALA A 25 3.27 -3.92 -6.44
C ALA A 25 3.16 -5.27 -5.73
N HIS A 26 2.50 -5.30 -4.58
CA HIS A 26 2.14 -6.55 -3.91
C HIS A 26 1.00 -7.25 -4.67
N GLU A 27 0.91 -8.59 -4.58
CA GLU A 27 -0.15 -9.33 -5.28
C GLU A 27 -1.58 -8.88 -4.88
N ASN A 28 -1.80 -8.54 -3.60
CA ASN A 28 -3.10 -8.03 -3.15
C ASN A 28 -3.45 -6.68 -3.78
N THR A 29 -2.45 -5.82 -4.03
CA THR A 29 -2.67 -4.56 -4.76
C THR A 29 -3.20 -4.85 -6.16
N ARG A 30 -2.60 -5.80 -6.88
CA ARG A 30 -3.09 -6.21 -8.20
C ARG A 30 -4.51 -6.79 -8.13
N ARG A 31 -4.77 -7.69 -7.16
CA ARG A 31 -6.10 -8.31 -6.98
C ARG A 31 -7.18 -7.25 -6.72
N ARG A 32 -6.91 -6.28 -5.84
CA ARG A 32 -7.83 -5.18 -5.52
C ARG A 32 -8.05 -4.23 -6.70
N LEU A 33 -7.00 -3.90 -7.45
CA LEU A 33 -7.13 -3.07 -8.66
C LEU A 33 -7.84 -3.78 -9.82
N SER A 34 -7.88 -5.11 -9.84
CA SER A 34 -8.50 -5.88 -10.92
C SER A 34 -10.01 -6.08 -10.80
N VAL A 35 -10.64 -5.53 -9.77
CA VAL A 35 -12.07 -5.68 -9.49
C VAL A 35 -12.72 -4.35 -9.15
N ASP A 36 -14.01 -4.24 -9.42
CA ASP A 36 -14.79 -3.10 -8.97
C ASP A 36 -14.91 -3.11 -7.44
N THR A 37 -14.77 -1.95 -6.81
CA THR A 37 -14.90 -1.77 -5.36
C THR A 37 -16.05 -0.84 -5.05
N ARG A 38 -17.10 -1.38 -4.42
CA ARG A 38 -18.27 -0.63 -3.97
C ARG A 38 -18.05 -0.07 -2.55
N LEU A 39 -18.26 1.23 -2.36
CA LEU A 39 -18.29 1.87 -1.05
C LEU A 39 -19.69 2.42 -0.77
N GLU A 40 -20.48 1.70 0.04
CA GLU A 40 -21.86 2.10 0.34
C GLU A 40 -21.94 3.45 1.05
N GLY A 41 -20.98 3.76 1.93
CA GLY A 41 -20.96 5.05 2.63
C GLY A 41 -20.81 6.26 1.71
N TRP A 42 -20.32 6.07 0.48
CA TRP A 42 -20.12 7.12 -0.52
C TRP A 42 -21.08 7.00 -1.70
N ASP A 43 -21.98 6.02 -1.67
CA ASP A 43 -22.85 5.64 -2.79
C ASP A 43 -22.08 5.52 -4.12
N TYR A 44 -20.83 5.07 -4.08
CA TYR A 44 -19.94 5.09 -5.23
C TYR A 44 -19.26 3.74 -5.47
N THR A 45 -19.10 3.39 -6.74
CA THR A 45 -18.34 2.21 -7.18
C THR A 45 -17.08 2.68 -7.89
N PHE A 46 -15.92 2.36 -7.32
CA PHE A 46 -14.65 2.50 -7.99
C PHE A 46 -14.52 1.39 -9.03
N PRO A 47 -14.40 1.70 -10.32
CA PRO A 47 -14.22 0.66 -11.33
C PRO A 47 -12.84 0.02 -11.20
N ALA A 48 -12.72 -1.22 -11.66
CA ALA A 48 -11.43 -1.87 -11.86
C ALA A 48 -10.50 -0.99 -12.71
N ALA A 49 -9.22 -0.98 -12.36
CA ALA A 49 -8.23 -0.25 -13.12
C ALA A 49 -8.09 -0.83 -14.54
N PRO A 50 -7.85 0.02 -15.57
CA PRO A 50 -7.60 -0.45 -16.93
C PRO A 50 -6.46 -1.48 -16.97
N ALA A 51 -6.53 -2.45 -17.90
CA ALA A 51 -5.56 -3.55 -17.96
C ALA A 51 -4.09 -3.09 -17.99
N GLY A 52 -3.78 -1.99 -18.69
CA GLY A 52 -2.44 -1.40 -18.73
C GLY A 52 -1.97 -0.80 -17.39
N ALA A 53 -2.90 -0.37 -16.54
CA ALA A 53 -2.61 0.20 -15.23
C ALA A 53 -2.39 -0.85 -14.13
N LEU A 54 -2.59 -2.14 -14.43
CA LEU A 54 -2.40 -3.21 -13.46
C LEU A 54 -0.91 -3.50 -13.21
N PRO A 55 -0.48 -3.72 -11.96
CA PRO A 55 0.90 -4.10 -11.66
C PRO A 55 1.31 -5.39 -12.36
N VAL A 56 2.28 -5.32 -13.27
CA VAL A 56 2.78 -6.49 -14.03
C VAL A 56 3.81 -7.27 -13.21
N HIS A 57 4.65 -6.57 -12.46
CA HIS A 57 5.57 -7.20 -11.51
C HIS A 57 4.93 -7.26 -10.12
N VAL A 58 4.63 -8.47 -9.66
CA VAL A 58 4.03 -8.70 -8.34
C VAL A 58 4.95 -9.47 -7.40
N PHE A 59 4.85 -9.19 -6.11
CA PHE A 59 5.54 -9.94 -5.05
C PHE A 59 4.59 -10.25 -3.90
N ALA A 60 4.90 -11.30 -3.13
CA ALA A 60 4.03 -11.80 -2.05
C ALA A 60 4.51 -11.45 -0.62
N GLN A 61 5.81 -11.27 -0.40
CA GLN A 61 6.33 -10.95 0.94
C GLN A 61 7.46 -9.95 0.90
N LYS A 62 8.47 -10.22 0.06
CA LYS A 62 9.65 -9.38 -0.08
C LYS A 62 10.10 -9.32 -1.53
N ASN A 63 10.56 -8.17 -1.97
CA ASN A 63 11.25 -8.01 -3.24
C ASN A 63 12.53 -7.17 -3.03
N ASN A 64 13.66 -7.64 -3.56
CA ASN A 64 14.90 -6.87 -3.58
C ASN A 64 15.16 -6.48 -5.03
N MET A 65 15.23 -5.18 -5.31
CA MET A 65 15.44 -4.68 -6.66
C MET A 65 16.55 -3.65 -6.72
N LYS A 66 17.19 -3.54 -7.88
CA LYS A 66 18.14 -2.47 -8.18
C LYS A 66 17.46 -1.43 -9.06
N ALA A 67 17.56 -0.17 -8.68
CA ALA A 67 17.10 0.96 -9.49
C ALA A 67 18.06 2.13 -9.30
N ASN A 68 18.57 2.72 -10.40
CA ASN A 68 19.44 3.89 -10.41
C ASN A 68 20.55 3.84 -9.34
N ASN A 69 21.37 2.78 -9.37
CA ASN A 69 22.47 2.52 -8.42
C ASN A 69 22.04 2.38 -6.95
N ALA A 70 20.74 2.23 -6.66
CA ALA A 70 20.22 1.94 -5.33
C ALA A 70 19.71 0.51 -5.23
N ASN A 71 19.97 -0.12 -4.09
CA ASN A 71 19.29 -1.35 -3.68
C ASN A 71 18.02 -0.96 -2.91
N ILE A 72 16.87 -1.39 -3.41
CA ILE A 72 15.56 -1.12 -2.82
C ILE A 72 15.00 -2.44 -2.31
N VAL A 73 14.54 -2.43 -1.06
CA VAL A 73 13.84 -3.56 -0.45
C VAL A 73 12.39 -3.18 -0.24
N LEU A 74 11.50 -3.96 -0.84
CA LEU A 74 10.06 -3.90 -0.64
C LEU A 74 9.67 -5.00 0.34
N ASN A 75 9.01 -4.64 1.44
CA ASN A 75 8.45 -5.60 2.38
C ASN A 75 6.93 -5.40 2.44
N TYR A 76 6.20 -6.51 2.46
CA TYR A 76 4.77 -6.54 2.76
C TYR A 76 4.54 -6.53 4.27
N TYR A 77 3.57 -5.74 4.75
CA TYR A 77 3.29 -5.58 6.18
C TYR A 77 1.91 -6.09 6.61
N GLY A 78 1.19 -6.81 5.75
CA GLY A 78 -0.17 -7.24 6.07
C GLY A 78 -1.17 -6.08 6.08
N PRO A 79 -2.47 -6.37 6.21
CA PRO A 79 -3.45 -5.36 6.60
C PRO A 79 -3.18 -4.90 8.03
N LEU A 80 -3.34 -3.60 8.29
CA LEU A 80 -3.29 -3.10 9.65
C LEU A 80 -4.54 -3.57 10.42
N PRO A 81 -4.38 -4.18 11.60
CA PRO A 81 -5.52 -4.49 12.44
C PRO A 81 -6.20 -3.19 12.89
N LEU A 82 -7.52 -3.13 12.75
CA LEU A 82 -8.34 -1.96 13.10
C LEU A 82 -8.39 -1.65 14.61
N THR A 83 -7.78 -2.50 15.44
CA THR A 83 -7.65 -2.28 16.87
C THR A 83 -6.38 -1.49 17.18
N VAL A 84 -6.47 -0.16 17.10
CA VAL A 84 -5.56 0.71 17.84
C VAL A 84 -6.12 0.82 19.27
N THR A 85 -5.72 -0.09 20.17
CA THR A 85 -5.89 0.17 21.60
C THR A 85 -4.87 1.24 21.98
N SER A 86 -5.22 2.52 21.83
CA SER A 86 -4.49 3.58 22.50
C SER A 86 -4.69 3.41 24.01
N PRO A 87 -3.63 3.27 24.83
CA PRO A 87 -3.78 3.21 26.29
C PRO A 87 -4.15 4.56 26.93
N CYS A 88 -4.43 5.59 26.11
CA CYS A 88 -4.74 6.93 26.55
C CYS A 88 -6.02 7.42 25.85
N SER A 89 -7.19 6.96 26.27
CA SER A 89 -8.44 7.69 26.03
C SER A 89 -9.44 7.33 27.12
N SER A 90 -9.61 8.24 28.08
CA SER A 90 -10.64 8.23 29.12
C SER A 90 -11.99 8.75 28.60
N SER A 91 -12.24 8.66 27.30
CA SER A 91 -13.49 9.11 26.69
C SER A 91 -14.14 7.90 26.03
N GLY A 92 -15.21 7.39 26.64
CA GLY A 92 -16.02 6.25 26.20
C GLY A 92 -16.80 6.51 24.91
N LEU A 93 -16.10 6.91 23.84
CA LEU A 93 -16.64 7.02 22.50
C LEU A 93 -16.32 5.73 21.76
N THR A 94 -17.33 4.89 21.61
CA THR A 94 -17.30 3.78 20.67
C THR A 94 -17.26 4.35 19.25
N PHE A 95 -16.09 4.32 18.62
CA PHE A 95 -15.99 4.57 17.19
C PHE A 95 -16.72 3.46 16.45
N SER A 96 -17.79 3.83 15.76
CA SER A 96 -18.58 2.94 14.91
C SER A 96 -17.74 2.41 13.74
N THR A 97 -18.04 1.18 13.35
CA THR A 97 -17.28 0.25 12.51
C THR A 97 -17.15 0.66 11.03
N TRP A 98 -16.77 1.91 10.73
CA TRP A 98 -16.79 2.47 9.37
C TRP A 98 -15.45 2.40 8.62
N ALA A 99 -14.43 1.73 9.16
CA ALA A 99 -13.13 1.56 8.50
C ALA A 99 -12.95 0.14 7.94
N THR A 100 -13.92 -0.39 7.21
CA THR A 100 -13.73 -1.67 6.51
C THR A 100 -12.86 -1.47 5.27
N HIS A 101 -11.58 -1.88 5.40
CA HIS A 101 -10.54 -2.04 4.36
C HIS A 101 -9.56 -0.88 4.13
N VAL A 102 -8.90 -0.38 5.18
CA VAL A 102 -7.59 0.28 4.99
C VAL A 102 -6.50 -0.79 4.88
N GLU A 103 -6.37 -1.42 3.71
CA GLU A 103 -5.23 -2.31 3.43
C GLU A 103 -4.05 -1.47 2.92
N ARG A 104 -3.33 -0.78 3.83
CA ARG A 104 -1.92 -0.41 3.58
C ARG A 104 -1.07 -1.61 4.01
N CYS A 105 0.01 -2.02 3.33
CA CYS A 105 1.31 -1.36 3.46
C CYS A 105 2.38 -2.14 2.65
N ILE A 106 2.98 -1.53 1.63
CA ILE A 106 4.37 -1.81 1.23
C ILE A 106 5.22 -0.66 1.75
N SER A 107 6.29 -0.97 2.50
CA SER A 107 7.32 0.04 2.81
C SER A 107 8.49 -0.11 1.85
N VAL A 108 8.93 1.01 1.28
CA VAL A 108 10.08 1.12 0.38
C VAL A 108 11.28 1.55 1.20
N HIS A 109 12.27 0.66 1.36
CA HIS A 109 13.53 1.01 2.03
C HIS A 109 14.65 1.11 1.00
N ARG A 110 15.32 2.26 0.95
CA ARG A 110 16.59 2.42 0.22
C ARG A 110 17.72 1.96 1.14
N LEU A 111 18.42 0.90 0.74
CA LEU A 111 19.63 0.48 1.43
C LEU A 111 20.79 1.36 0.97
N PHE A 112 21.23 2.28 1.84
CA PHE A 112 22.55 2.90 1.73
C PHE A 112 23.57 1.96 2.35
N ASN A 113 24.72 1.77 1.71
CA ASN A 113 25.82 0.91 2.17
C ASN A 113 26.04 1.02 3.69
N GLY A 114 25.59 -0.02 4.43
CA GLY A 114 26.06 -0.30 5.79
C GLY A 114 25.36 0.37 6.98
N ARG A 115 24.25 1.12 6.84
CA ARG A 115 23.50 1.60 8.03
C ARG A 115 22.04 1.18 8.01
N GLN A 116 21.74 0.14 8.79
CA GLN A 116 20.39 -0.18 9.26
C GLN A 116 19.85 1.05 10.01
N HIS A 117 18.82 1.71 9.47
CA HIS A 117 18.16 2.80 10.18
C HIS A 117 17.42 2.22 11.39
N ARG A 118 17.69 2.81 12.56
CA ARG A 118 17.06 2.48 13.84
C ARG A 118 15.54 2.57 13.68
N ARG A 119 14.82 1.57 14.22
CA ARG A 119 13.36 1.66 14.43
C ARG A 119 13.08 2.97 15.15
N PHE A 120 12.29 3.85 14.53
CA PHE A 120 11.77 5.02 15.21
C PHE A 120 10.73 4.50 16.20
N ASN A 121 11.03 4.61 17.49
CA ASN A 121 10.10 4.29 18.56
C ASN A 121 9.40 5.61 18.92
N PRO A 122 8.12 5.82 18.56
CA PRO A 122 7.44 7.10 18.78
C PRO A 122 7.06 7.33 20.26
N CYS A 123 7.48 6.43 21.16
CA CYS A 123 7.31 6.54 22.59
C CYS A 123 8.68 6.68 23.28
N ARG A 124 9.28 7.87 23.19
CA ARG A 124 10.16 8.40 24.23
C ARG A 124 10.20 9.92 24.18
#